data_AF-A0A838PYD7-F1
#
_entry.id   AF-A0A838PYD7-F1
#
_cell.length_a   1.000
_cell.length_b   1.000
_cell.length_c   1.000
_cell.angle_alpha   90.00
_cell.angle_beta   90.00
_cell.angle_gamma   90.00
#
_symmetry.space_group_name_H-M   'P 1'
#
loop_
_entity.id
_entity.type
_entity.pdbx_description
1 polymer ?
#
loop_
_entity_poly.entity_id
_entity_poly.type
_entity_poly.pdbx_seq_one_letter_code
_entity_poly.pdbx_strand_id
1 'polypeptide(L)'
;MRALRSIRGRVAALATLAVAVVLTGVGTVVVTTFAERERDRLDERLAEPSPRALGRALAEGRLPSARRGGRRGRSERSGRSFPPPRAGPGRPSRPGADEPPGSGFGPPGTPPPGLGGRALRPEGEFVRLLQGEQTVAAVDAPEGLPPPRRDGFRTVEAGGTTYRTLTRTTPDGDVLEVGGELAGVSERVGGLRARVIVVSGVGVAVVGALSWWLAGLALRPFGGLRTAVARVSTTRDLSTRLPAESRLEEVDALSESVNAMLARLESSSAETEQALEATRRFAADAGHELRTPMTALRANLGSLLRNPRLGSDERQAVLSEAEAEAERTVRLLEALQTLARGDAGASLPREEIELADLVDAALERARRRHPETTFALHASEESTALEGWPDGLQVLVENLIENAARHGRPGGRVEVELERAEGGLRLAVDDDGPGVPERERIFERFVRGEQAGEGSGLGLALVRQQARLHGGEAWVADSELGGARFLVRLARGASNGEAQSSVVGP
;
A
#
# COMPACT_ATOMS: atom_id res chain seq x y z
N MET A 1 13.93 -11.29 20.81
CA MET A 1 12.47 -11.16 20.57
C MET A 1 12.02 -9.84 19.92
N ARG A 2 12.73 -8.69 20.02
CA ARG A 2 12.30 -7.43 19.35
C ARG A 2 12.31 -7.49 17.81
N ALA A 3 13.24 -8.23 17.19
CA ALA A 3 13.33 -8.36 15.73
C ALA A 3 12.06 -8.97 15.09
N LEU A 4 11.40 -9.92 15.76
CA LEU A 4 10.19 -10.63 15.28
C LEU A 4 8.90 -9.77 15.29
N ARG A 5 8.95 -8.56 15.87
CA ARG A 5 7.82 -7.61 15.80
C ARG A 5 7.79 -6.83 14.48
N SER A 6 8.89 -6.78 13.74
CA SER A 6 8.96 -6.13 12.44
C SER A 6 8.58 -7.11 11.31
N ILE A 7 7.89 -6.63 10.27
CA ILE A 7 7.59 -7.42 9.06
C ILE A 7 8.90 -7.98 8.47
N ARG A 8 9.94 -7.15 8.45
CA ARG A 8 11.30 -7.52 8.02
C ARG A 8 11.84 -8.74 8.76
N GLY A 9 11.70 -8.78 10.08
CA GLY A 9 12.17 -9.90 10.91
C GLY A 9 11.34 -11.16 10.77
N ARG A 10 10.03 -11.05 10.49
CA ARG A 10 9.18 -12.22 10.24
C ARG A 10 9.50 -12.90 8.92
N VAL A 11 9.63 -12.11 7.84
CA VAL A 11 9.97 -12.62 6.51
C VAL A 11 11.35 -13.29 6.53
N ALA A 12 12.35 -12.63 7.13
CA ALA A 12 13.69 -13.21 7.25
C ALA A 12 13.69 -14.50 8.10
N ALA A 13 12.97 -14.52 9.22
CA ALA A 13 12.90 -15.70 10.08
C ALA A 13 12.24 -16.90 9.39
N LEU A 14 11.13 -16.68 8.66
CA LEU A 14 10.44 -17.76 7.93
C LEU A 14 11.30 -18.33 6.80
N ALA A 15 11.95 -17.48 6.00
CA ALA A 15 12.85 -17.92 4.93
C ALA A 15 14.06 -18.70 5.49
N THR A 16 14.65 -18.20 6.58
CA THR A 16 15.77 -18.86 7.25
C THR A 16 15.36 -20.22 7.82
N LEU A 17 14.18 -20.31 8.44
CA LEU A 17 13.64 -21.55 9.00
C LEU A 17 13.39 -22.59 7.90
N ALA A 18 12.79 -22.19 6.78
CA ALA A 18 12.54 -23.10 5.66
C ALA A 18 13.84 -23.71 5.11
N VAL A 19 14.87 -22.89 4.91
CA VAL A 19 16.19 -23.37 4.45
C VAL A 19 16.86 -24.24 5.51
N ALA A 20 16.77 -23.89 6.79
CA ALA A 20 17.32 -24.70 7.87
C ALA A 20 16.70 -26.11 7.91
N VAL A 21 15.38 -26.22 7.71
CA VAL A 21 14.69 -27.52 7.65
C VAL A 21 15.19 -28.36 6.47
N VAL A 22 15.28 -27.77 5.28
CA VAL A 22 15.75 -28.46 4.07
C VAL A 22 17.20 -28.93 4.23
N LEU A 23 18.11 -28.06 4.67
CA LEU A 23 19.52 -28.40 4.84
C LEU A 23 19.75 -29.45 5.94
N THR A 24 18.93 -29.42 7.00
CA THR A 24 18.98 -30.46 8.05
C THR A 24 18.52 -31.81 7.50
N GLY A 25 17.44 -31.85 6.71
CA GLY A 25 16.94 -33.06 6.06
C GLY A 25 17.97 -33.66 5.09
N VAL A 26 18.48 -32.85 4.16
CA VAL A 26 19.50 -33.28 3.18
C VAL A 26 20.78 -33.73 3.88
N GLY A 27 21.26 -32.96 4.86
CA GLY A 27 22.45 -33.31 5.64
C GLY A 27 22.32 -34.64 6.36
N THR A 28 21.14 -34.92 6.93
CA THR A 28 20.85 -36.20 7.58
C THR A 28 20.92 -37.36 6.59
N VAL A 29 20.26 -37.23 5.42
CA VAL A 29 20.29 -38.26 4.36
C VAL A 29 21.71 -38.52 3.85
N VAL A 30 22.52 -37.47 3.64
CA VAL A 30 23.91 -37.62 3.18
C VAL A 30 24.76 -38.38 4.21
N VAL A 31 24.64 -38.04 5.50
CA VAL A 31 25.42 -38.70 6.55
C VAL A 31 25.00 -40.15 6.74
N THR A 32 23.69 -40.46 6.72
CA THR A 32 23.20 -41.84 6.87
C THR A 32 23.59 -42.72 5.69
N THR A 33 23.37 -42.24 4.47
CA THR A 33 23.73 -43.00 3.25
C THR A 33 25.24 -43.22 3.12
N PHE A 34 26.06 -42.24 3.55
CA PHE A 34 27.51 -42.42 3.58
C PHE A 34 27.94 -43.43 4.64
N ALA A 35 27.34 -43.39 5.84
CA ALA A 35 27.63 -44.36 6.90
C ALA A 35 27.24 -45.79 6.50
N GLU A 36 26.10 -45.97 5.84
CA GLU A 36 25.66 -47.25 5.27
C GLU A 36 26.66 -47.76 4.23
N ARG A 37 27.05 -46.92 3.26
CA ARG A 37 28.02 -47.31 2.22
C ARG A 37 29.39 -47.71 2.77
N GLU A 38 29.92 -46.99 3.77
CA GLU A 38 31.19 -47.36 4.39
C GLU A 38 31.06 -48.68 5.18
N ARG A 39 29.91 -48.95 5.80
CA ARG A 39 29.63 -50.23 6.46
C ARG A 39 29.54 -51.38 5.46
N ASP A 40 28.84 -51.18 4.35
CA ASP A 40 28.70 -52.20 3.29
C ASP A 40 30.05 -52.53 2.66
N ARG A 41 30.90 -51.51 2.42
CA ARG A 41 32.29 -51.71 1.97
C ARG A 41 33.13 -52.51 2.95
N LEU A 42 32.93 -52.32 4.25
CA LEU A 42 33.61 -53.10 5.28
C LEU A 42 33.11 -54.54 5.28
N ASP A 43 31.80 -54.75 5.19
CA ASP A 43 31.20 -56.09 5.11
C ASP A 43 31.69 -56.84 3.85
N GLU A 44 31.78 -56.18 2.69
CA GLU A 44 32.33 -56.76 1.44
C GLU A 44 33.82 -57.13 1.57
N ARG A 45 34.64 -56.27 2.17
CA ARG A 45 36.06 -56.56 2.44
C ARG A 45 36.25 -57.74 3.38
N LEU A 46 35.39 -57.89 4.40
CA LEU A 46 35.43 -59.02 5.32
C LEU A 46 34.95 -60.31 4.65
N ALA A 47 34.05 -60.23 3.67
CA ALA A 47 33.55 -61.38 2.90
C ALA A 47 34.58 -61.98 1.93
N GLU A 48 35.56 -61.18 1.50
CA GLU A 48 36.70 -61.60 0.69
C GLU A 48 37.98 -61.70 1.55
N PRO A 49 38.16 -62.78 2.35
CA PRO A 49 39.33 -62.89 3.20
C PRO A 49 40.59 -62.89 2.33
N SER A 50 41.53 -61.99 2.63
CA SER A 50 42.74 -61.86 1.81
C SER A 50 43.44 -63.23 1.72
N PRO A 51 43.74 -63.75 0.51
CA PRO A 51 44.39 -65.06 0.34
C PRO A 51 45.74 -65.15 1.06
N ARG A 52 46.32 -64.00 1.41
CA ARG A 52 47.61 -63.86 2.10
C ARG A 52 47.50 -63.95 3.62
N ALA A 53 46.39 -63.50 4.24
CA ALA A 53 46.18 -63.67 5.68
C ALA A 53 45.91 -65.14 6.03
N LEU A 54 45.03 -65.79 5.25
CA LEU A 54 44.82 -67.23 5.28
C LEU A 54 46.13 -67.98 4.92
N GLY A 55 46.85 -67.52 3.90
CA GLY A 55 48.13 -68.09 3.49
C GLY A 55 49.24 -68.01 4.54
N ARG A 56 49.33 -66.91 5.32
CA ARG A 56 50.29 -66.80 6.43
C ARG A 56 49.88 -67.61 7.66
N ALA A 57 48.59 -67.62 8.02
CA ALA A 57 48.10 -68.46 9.12
C ALA A 57 48.35 -69.96 8.85
N LEU A 58 48.25 -70.37 7.57
CA LEU A 58 48.68 -71.70 7.11
C LEU A 58 50.21 -71.86 7.11
N ALA A 59 50.98 -70.85 6.67
CA ALA A 59 52.45 -70.92 6.59
C ALA A 59 53.17 -70.86 7.95
N GLU A 60 52.59 -70.21 8.97
CA GLU A 60 53.10 -70.18 10.34
C GLU A 60 52.77 -71.46 11.13
N GLY A 61 52.15 -72.47 10.49
CA GLY A 61 51.78 -73.74 11.12
C GLY A 61 50.68 -73.62 12.18
N ARG A 62 49.98 -72.48 12.20
CA ARG A 62 48.91 -72.18 13.17
C ARG A 62 47.52 -72.62 12.69
N LEU A 63 47.41 -73.20 11.49
CA LEU A 63 46.19 -73.84 10.99
C LEU A 63 46.52 -75.29 10.57
N PRO A 64 45.64 -76.28 10.85
CA PRO A 64 45.90 -77.67 10.46
C PRO A 64 45.97 -77.81 8.93
N SER A 65 47.07 -78.34 8.41
CA SER A 65 47.27 -78.54 6.97
C SER A 65 46.52 -79.79 6.49
N ALA A 66 45.72 -79.62 5.43
CA ALA A 66 45.00 -80.72 4.78
C ALA A 66 45.97 -81.76 4.19
N ARG A 67 45.95 -82.99 4.72
CA ARG A 67 46.65 -84.15 4.14
C ARG A 67 46.07 -84.47 2.75
N ARG A 68 46.89 -84.40 1.70
CA ARG A 68 46.55 -84.95 0.38
C ARG A 68 47.50 -86.08 -0.02
N GLY A 69 46.94 -87.29 -0.11
CA GLY A 69 47.62 -88.51 -0.59
C GLY A 69 47.98 -88.42 -2.08
N GLY A 70 49.07 -89.09 -2.44
CA GLY A 70 49.75 -88.90 -3.72
C GLY A 70 49.26 -89.75 -4.90
N ARG A 71 49.89 -89.52 -6.06
CA ARG A 71 50.26 -90.57 -7.02
C ARG A 71 51.30 -90.05 -8.02
N ARG A 72 52.17 -90.98 -8.41
CA ARG A 72 53.40 -90.86 -9.20
C ARG A 72 53.15 -90.54 -10.68
N GLY A 73 54.11 -89.86 -11.31
CA GLY A 73 54.37 -89.87 -12.75
C GLY A 73 55.83 -89.48 -13.02
N ARG A 74 56.61 -90.36 -13.64
CA ARG A 74 58.07 -90.29 -13.83
C ARG A 74 58.38 -90.41 -15.33
N SER A 75 59.16 -89.48 -15.89
CA SER A 75 60.05 -89.62 -17.07
C SER A 75 60.90 -88.33 -17.15
N GLU A 76 62.22 -88.29 -16.85
CA GLU A 76 63.37 -88.63 -17.73
C GLU A 76 63.22 -88.08 -19.17
N ARG A 77 64.14 -87.35 -19.82
CA ARG A 77 65.61 -87.15 -19.65
C ARG A 77 66.13 -86.02 -20.60
N SER A 78 67.29 -85.45 -20.24
CA SER A 78 68.33 -84.76 -21.08
C SER A 78 67.96 -83.46 -21.82
N GLY A 79 68.75 -82.37 -21.84
CA GLY A 79 70.15 -82.15 -21.51
C GLY A 79 70.94 -81.74 -22.75
N ARG A 80 71.27 -80.44 -22.91
CA ARG A 80 72.49 -79.94 -23.58
C ARG A 80 72.59 -78.41 -23.51
N SER A 81 73.77 -77.98 -23.08
CA SER A 81 74.31 -76.63 -22.89
C SER A 81 75.21 -76.21 -24.05
N PHE A 82 75.31 -74.92 -24.39
CA PHE A 82 76.49 -74.25 -25.02
C PHE A 82 76.33 -72.70 -24.86
N PRO A 83 77.39 -71.86 -25.03
CA PRO A 83 77.83 -70.83 -24.07
C PRO A 83 77.81 -69.40 -24.68
N PRO A 84 78.29 -68.35 -24.00
CA PRO A 84 78.13 -66.95 -24.42
C PRO A 84 79.38 -66.37 -25.11
N PRO A 85 79.31 -65.14 -25.66
CA PRO A 85 80.49 -64.28 -25.69
C PRO A 85 80.27 -62.87 -25.12
N ARG A 86 81.32 -62.43 -24.41
CA ARG A 86 81.68 -61.07 -23.94
C ARG A 86 82.21 -60.24 -25.14
N ALA A 87 81.85 -58.98 -25.32
CA ALA A 87 82.35 -57.71 -24.73
C ALA A 87 83.48 -57.01 -25.51
N GLY A 88 83.27 -55.70 -25.75
CA GLY A 88 84.31 -54.66 -25.95
C GLY A 88 84.29 -53.96 -27.31
N PRO A 89 84.89 -52.75 -27.45
CA PRO A 89 85.13 -51.70 -26.46
C PRO A 89 84.72 -50.29 -26.94
N GLY A 90 84.68 -49.32 -26.02
CA GLY A 90 84.31 -47.91 -26.29
C GLY A 90 85.47 -47.02 -26.74
N ARG A 91 85.13 -45.78 -27.14
CA ARG A 91 85.96 -44.55 -27.16
C ARG A 91 85.10 -43.31 -27.59
N PRO A 92 85.59 -42.04 -27.46
CA PRO A 92 84.93 -41.07 -26.58
C PRO A 92 84.47 -39.74 -27.23
N SER A 93 83.87 -38.95 -26.33
CA SER A 93 83.34 -37.57 -26.27
C SER A 93 83.92 -36.41 -27.11
N ARG A 94 83.03 -35.48 -27.53
CA ARG A 94 82.91 -34.02 -27.16
C ARG A 94 82.13 -33.21 -28.25
N PRO A 95 81.69 -31.94 -28.04
CA PRO A 95 81.30 -31.17 -26.83
C PRO A 95 80.02 -30.28 -27.01
N GLY A 96 79.64 -29.51 -25.97
CA GLY A 96 78.73 -28.34 -26.02
C GLY A 96 77.66 -28.39 -24.90
N ALA A 97 77.83 -27.78 -23.71
CA ALA A 97 77.83 -26.35 -23.36
C ALA A 97 76.48 -25.65 -23.65
N ASP A 98 75.57 -25.62 -22.68
CA ASP A 98 75.20 -24.43 -21.89
C ASP A 98 73.90 -24.65 -21.08
N GLU A 99 73.99 -24.40 -19.78
CA GLU A 99 72.92 -24.22 -18.77
C GLU A 99 73.00 -22.74 -18.30
N PRO A 100 72.01 -22.10 -17.60
CA PRO A 100 70.97 -22.63 -16.69
C PRO A 100 69.63 -21.81 -16.74
N PRO A 101 68.78 -21.74 -15.67
CA PRO A 101 68.25 -22.79 -14.79
C PRO A 101 66.71 -22.92 -14.93
N GLY A 102 66.20 -24.15 -14.91
CA GLY A 102 64.76 -24.44 -14.87
C GLY A 102 64.41 -25.34 -13.70
N SER A 103 63.59 -24.83 -12.78
CA SER A 103 63.07 -25.53 -11.61
C SER A 103 62.14 -26.69 -12.01
N GLY A 104 62.66 -27.91 -11.83
CA GLY A 104 61.99 -29.12 -11.34
C GLY A 104 60.57 -29.45 -11.81
N PHE A 105 60.46 -30.25 -12.87
CA PHE A 105 59.39 -31.24 -13.06
C PHE A 105 59.92 -32.37 -13.97
N GLY A 106 60.17 -33.55 -13.40
CA GLY A 106 60.58 -34.75 -14.14
C GLY A 106 59.39 -35.71 -14.35
N PRO A 107 59.23 -36.34 -15.53
CA PRO A 107 58.20 -37.36 -15.79
C PRO A 107 58.57 -38.73 -15.18
N PRO A 108 57.59 -39.64 -14.99
CA PRO A 108 57.75 -40.83 -14.15
C PRO A 108 58.59 -41.92 -14.83
N GLY A 109 59.67 -42.33 -14.15
CA GLY A 109 60.48 -43.48 -14.53
C GLY A 109 59.79 -44.80 -14.22
N THR A 110 59.93 -45.75 -15.16
CA THR A 110 59.72 -47.19 -14.98
C THR A 110 60.51 -47.74 -13.77
N PRO A 111 59.92 -48.57 -12.90
CA PRO A 111 60.61 -49.07 -11.72
C PRO A 111 61.56 -50.24 -12.05
N PRO A 112 62.67 -50.39 -11.31
CA PRO A 112 63.58 -51.53 -11.44
C PRO A 112 62.95 -52.83 -10.91
N PRO A 113 63.32 -54.01 -11.43
CA PRO A 113 62.77 -55.28 -10.97
C PRO A 113 63.56 -55.80 -9.76
N GLY A 114 62.84 -56.15 -8.70
CA GLY A 114 63.36 -57.02 -7.64
C GLY A 114 63.15 -56.49 -6.23
N LEU A 115 62.41 -57.31 -5.46
CA LEU A 115 62.38 -57.40 -3.99
C LEU A 115 61.42 -56.45 -3.25
N GLY A 116 60.23 -56.99 -2.98
CA GLY A 116 59.52 -56.74 -1.72
C GLY A 116 58.47 -55.64 -1.77
N GLY A 117 57.34 -55.89 -2.43
CA GLY A 117 56.14 -55.08 -2.29
C GLY A 117 55.67 -55.04 -0.83
N ARG A 118 56.05 -53.99 -0.10
CA ARG A 118 55.45 -53.62 1.19
C ARG A 118 54.15 -52.88 0.88
N ALA A 119 53.15 -53.63 0.42
CA ALA A 119 51.78 -53.14 0.30
C ALA A 119 51.21 -52.99 1.71
N LEU A 120 50.63 -51.82 2.00
CA LEU A 120 50.09 -51.43 3.30
C LEU A 120 49.11 -52.47 3.85
N ARG A 121 49.35 -52.92 5.09
CA ARG A 121 48.32 -53.51 5.95
C ARG A 121 47.23 -52.45 6.17
N PRO A 122 45.92 -52.74 6.04
CA PRO A 122 44.94 -51.94 6.75
C PRO A 122 45.12 -52.22 8.25
N GLU A 123 45.43 -51.18 9.03
CA GLU A 123 45.42 -51.25 10.50
C GLU A 123 44.00 -51.62 10.98
N GLY A 124 43.91 -52.51 11.97
CA GLY A 124 42.63 -52.86 12.62
C GLY A 124 41.87 -54.08 12.06
N GLU A 125 42.43 -54.85 11.12
CA GLU A 125 41.85 -56.14 10.69
C GLU A 125 42.47 -57.33 11.45
N PHE A 126 41.65 -58.33 11.78
CA PHE A 126 42.09 -59.55 12.46
C PHE A 126 41.42 -60.80 11.89
N VAL A 127 42.05 -61.95 12.15
CA VAL A 127 41.50 -63.27 11.84
C VAL A 127 41.72 -64.19 13.03
N ARG A 128 40.70 -64.92 13.46
CA ARG A 128 40.85 -66.00 14.44
C ARG A 128 40.09 -67.26 14.02
N LEU A 129 40.67 -68.41 14.34
CA LEU A 129 40.05 -69.72 14.19
C LEU A 129 39.69 -70.24 15.59
N LEU A 130 38.45 -70.67 15.76
CA LEU A 130 37.97 -71.30 16.98
C LEU A 130 37.58 -72.75 16.71
N GLN A 131 37.84 -73.60 17.68
CA GLN A 131 37.35 -74.98 17.72
C GLN A 131 36.54 -75.12 19.01
N GLY A 132 35.21 -75.21 18.88
CA GLY A 132 34.30 -74.99 20.00
C GLY A 132 34.37 -73.55 20.52
N GLU A 133 34.60 -73.37 21.83
CA GLU A 133 34.76 -72.05 22.47
C GLU A 133 36.22 -71.59 22.60
N GLN A 134 37.18 -72.44 22.19
CA GLN A 134 38.61 -72.12 22.32
C GLN A 134 39.18 -71.54 21.02
N THR A 135 39.94 -70.45 21.14
CA THR A 135 40.69 -69.87 20.03
C THR A 135 41.94 -70.70 19.77
N VAL A 136 41.98 -71.40 18.64
CA VAL A 136 43.09 -72.27 18.23
C VAL A 136 44.18 -71.49 17.52
N ALA A 137 43.78 -70.45 16.77
CA ALA A 137 44.70 -69.58 16.06
C ALA A 137 44.15 -68.15 16.03
N ALA A 138 45.02 -67.17 16.16
CA ALA A 138 44.65 -65.76 16.01
C ALA A 138 45.81 -64.99 15.38
N VAL A 139 45.47 -64.09 14.48
CA VAL A 139 46.37 -63.11 13.87
C VAL A 139 45.79 -61.73 14.16
N ASP A 140 46.56 -60.92 14.90
CA ASP A 140 46.23 -59.54 15.25
C ASP A 140 44.85 -59.38 15.96
N ALA A 141 44.30 -60.46 16.53
CA ALA A 141 42.98 -60.46 17.14
C ALA A 141 43.00 -59.78 18.53
N PRO A 142 42.11 -58.82 18.79
CA PRO A 142 42.05 -58.14 20.08
C PRO A 142 41.62 -59.08 21.21
N GLU A 143 42.21 -58.89 22.38
CA GLU A 143 41.84 -59.63 23.59
C GLU A 143 40.42 -59.29 24.04
N GLY A 144 39.70 -60.29 24.58
CA GLY A 144 38.34 -60.10 25.12
C GLY A 144 37.21 -60.12 24.08
N LEU A 145 37.48 -60.50 22.82
CA LEU A 145 36.43 -60.70 21.81
C LEU A 145 35.46 -61.82 22.23
N PRO A 146 34.14 -61.54 22.35
CA PRO A 146 33.16 -62.54 22.74
C PRO A 146 33.10 -63.69 21.70
N PRO A 147 32.84 -64.94 22.11
CA PRO A 147 32.76 -66.05 21.16
C PRO A 147 31.61 -65.86 20.17
N PRO A 148 31.80 -66.25 18.89
CA PRO A 148 30.75 -66.18 17.89
C PRO A 148 29.61 -67.14 18.23
N ARG A 149 28.36 -66.68 18.07
CA ARG A 149 27.15 -67.47 18.38
C ARG A 149 26.45 -68.04 17.15
N ARG A 150 26.68 -67.45 15.98
CA ARG A 150 26.07 -67.80 14.69
C ARG A 150 26.94 -67.27 13.55
N ASP A 151 26.84 -67.92 12.40
CA ASP A 151 27.45 -67.45 11.17
C ASP A 151 26.82 -66.12 10.70
N GLY A 152 27.61 -65.30 10.01
CA GLY A 152 27.20 -64.00 9.47
C GLY A 152 27.91 -62.81 10.12
N PHE A 153 27.45 -61.60 9.76
CA PHE A 153 28.08 -60.36 10.22
C PHE A 153 27.53 -59.90 11.57
N ARG A 154 28.42 -59.48 12.47
CA ARG A 154 28.08 -58.94 13.79
C ARG A 154 28.95 -57.74 14.14
N THR A 155 28.41 -56.84 14.96
CA THR A 155 29.19 -55.78 15.59
C THR A 155 29.45 -56.19 17.05
N VAL A 156 30.72 -56.19 17.45
CA VAL A 156 31.18 -56.62 18.78
C VAL A 156 32.10 -55.54 19.35
N GLU A 157 32.14 -55.45 20.67
CA GLU A 157 33.02 -54.53 21.38
C GLU A 157 34.10 -55.33 22.11
N ALA A 158 35.35 -54.93 21.97
CA ALA A 158 36.49 -55.52 22.66
C ALA A 158 37.51 -54.42 22.99
N GLY A 159 37.98 -54.36 24.23
CA GLY A 159 38.97 -53.38 24.66
C GLY A 159 38.57 -51.91 24.45
N GLY A 160 37.28 -51.58 24.52
CA GLY A 160 36.75 -50.22 24.30
C GLY A 160 36.68 -49.79 22.82
N THR A 161 36.98 -50.71 21.89
CA THR A 161 36.89 -50.48 20.44
C THR A 161 35.79 -51.35 19.85
N THR A 162 35.03 -50.81 18.91
CA THR A 162 33.96 -51.53 18.23
C THR A 162 34.48 -52.15 16.94
N TYR A 163 34.25 -53.45 16.75
CA TYR A 163 34.66 -54.22 15.58
C TYR A 163 33.44 -54.74 14.82
N ARG A 164 33.55 -54.83 13.50
CA ARG A 164 32.63 -55.56 12.63
C ARG A 164 33.27 -56.90 12.31
N THR A 165 32.61 -58.01 12.63
CA THR A 165 33.12 -59.37 12.41
C THR A 165 32.22 -60.16 11.47
N LEU A 166 32.82 -61.02 10.65
CA LEU A 166 32.18 -62.04 9.85
C LEU A 166 32.59 -63.41 10.39
N THR A 167 31.61 -64.18 10.85
CA THR A 167 31.81 -65.57 11.28
C THR A 167 31.36 -66.52 10.16
N ARG A 168 32.19 -67.52 9.85
CA ARG A 168 31.83 -68.65 8.98
C ARG A 168 32.29 -69.97 9.60
N THR A 169 31.40 -70.94 9.64
CA THR A 169 31.76 -72.30 10.03
C THR A 169 32.33 -73.05 8.81
N THR A 170 33.50 -73.64 8.98
CA THR A 170 34.27 -74.37 7.97
C THR A 170 33.67 -75.78 7.80
N PRO A 171 33.81 -76.45 6.63
CA PRO A 171 33.27 -77.80 6.44
C PRO A 171 33.75 -78.84 7.46
N ASP A 172 34.92 -78.61 8.08
CA ASP A 172 35.52 -79.48 9.10
C ASP A 172 34.97 -79.20 10.53
N GLY A 173 34.04 -78.24 10.69
CA GLY A 173 33.42 -77.89 11.97
C GLY A 173 34.11 -76.76 12.75
N ASP A 174 35.25 -76.26 12.27
CA ASP A 174 35.97 -75.13 12.87
C ASP A 174 35.31 -73.79 12.51
N VAL A 175 35.33 -72.81 13.42
CA VAL A 175 34.73 -71.49 13.22
C VAL A 175 35.79 -70.46 12.86
N LEU A 176 35.72 -69.90 11.66
CA LEU A 176 36.58 -68.81 11.21
C LEU A 176 35.88 -67.47 11.45
N GLU A 177 36.52 -66.59 12.21
CA GLU A 177 36.05 -65.23 12.43
C GLU A 177 37.07 -64.21 11.90
N VAL A 178 36.63 -63.36 10.99
CA VAL A 178 37.41 -62.25 10.44
C VAL A 178 36.77 -60.95 10.92
N GLY A 179 37.55 -59.99 11.40
CA GLY A 179 37.01 -58.73 11.87
C GLY A 179 37.82 -57.51 11.44
N GLY A 180 37.14 -56.37 11.38
CA GLY A 180 37.73 -55.08 11.06
C GLY A 180 37.25 -54.02 12.05
N GLU A 181 38.15 -53.12 12.45
CA GLU A 181 37.86 -52.01 13.34
C GLU A 181 36.86 -51.02 12.72
N LEU A 182 35.79 -50.73 13.46
CA LEU A 182 34.75 -49.78 13.05
C LEU A 182 35.12 -48.33 13.41
N ALA A 183 36.12 -48.12 14.27
CA ALA A 183 36.57 -46.79 14.70
C ALA A 183 36.97 -45.92 13.49
N GLY A 184 37.74 -46.47 12.54
CA GLY A 184 38.13 -45.77 11.32
C GLY A 184 36.95 -45.41 10.40
N VAL A 185 35.84 -46.16 10.45
CA VAL A 185 34.58 -45.79 9.75
C VAL A 185 33.86 -44.68 10.52
N SER A 186 33.79 -44.80 11.85
CA SER A 186 33.13 -43.82 12.72
C SER A 186 33.81 -42.44 12.69
N GLU A 187 35.14 -42.37 12.61
CA GLU A 187 35.90 -41.13 12.49
C GLU A 187 35.63 -40.43 11.14
N ARG A 188 35.57 -41.19 10.03
CA ARG A 188 35.23 -40.63 8.71
C ARG A 188 33.80 -40.10 8.67
N VAL A 189 32.85 -40.85 9.23
CA VAL A 189 31.45 -40.42 9.34
C VAL A 189 31.35 -39.18 10.25
N GLY A 190 32.08 -39.14 11.35
CA GLY A 190 32.16 -37.98 12.25
C GLY A 190 32.72 -36.73 11.55
N GLY A 191 33.80 -36.88 10.79
CA GLY A 191 34.38 -35.80 9.99
C GLY A 191 33.44 -35.28 8.91
N LEU A 192 32.73 -36.17 8.20
CA LEU A 192 31.69 -35.78 7.24
C LEU A 192 30.54 -35.03 7.94
N ARG A 193 30.04 -35.56 9.06
CA ARG A 193 28.98 -34.93 9.85
C ARG A 193 29.36 -33.53 10.29
N ALA A 194 30.58 -33.33 10.79
CA ALA A 194 31.08 -32.02 11.18
C ALA A 194 31.10 -31.03 9.99
N ARG A 195 31.61 -31.46 8.82
CA ARG A 195 31.62 -30.62 7.61
C ARG A 195 30.20 -30.28 7.14
N VAL A 196 29.28 -31.25 7.15
CA VAL A 196 27.87 -31.03 6.79
C VAL A 196 27.23 -30.01 7.74
N ILE A 197 27.44 -30.11 9.05
CA ILE A 197 26.92 -29.15 10.03
C ILE A 197 27.47 -27.74 9.77
N VAL A 198 28.79 -27.62 9.56
CA VAL A 198 29.43 -26.32 9.31
C VAL A 198 28.91 -25.69 8.01
N VAL A 199 28.89 -26.44 6.91
CA VAL A 199 28.42 -25.95 5.61
C VAL A 199 26.95 -25.56 5.67
N SER A 200 26.09 -26.39 6.28
CA SER A 200 24.67 -26.07 6.46
C SER A 200 24.47 -24.85 7.36
N GLY A 201 25.23 -24.72 8.45
CA GLY A 201 25.17 -23.56 9.35
C GLY A 201 25.56 -22.26 8.65
N VAL A 202 26.63 -22.28 7.86
CA VAL A 202 27.04 -21.14 7.03
C VAL A 202 25.95 -20.80 6.00
N GLY A 203 25.38 -21.81 5.33
CA GLY A 203 24.29 -21.61 4.38
C GLY A 203 23.06 -20.93 5.00
N VAL A 204 22.62 -21.40 6.16
CA VAL A 204 21.51 -20.79 6.91
C VAL A 204 21.82 -19.34 7.30
N ALA A 205 23.03 -19.07 7.78
CA ALA A 205 23.45 -17.71 8.16
C ALA A 205 23.44 -16.74 6.96
N VAL A 206 23.96 -17.18 5.80
CA VAL A 206 23.97 -16.38 4.57
C VAL A 206 22.55 -16.09 4.09
N VAL A 207 21.67 -17.10 4.06
CA VAL A 207 20.27 -16.91 3.66
C VAL A 207 19.54 -15.97 4.63
N GLY A 208 19.76 -16.09 5.93
CA GLY A 208 19.16 -15.20 6.91
C GLY A 208 19.61 -13.75 6.75
N ALA A 209 20.91 -13.54 6.54
CA ALA A 209 21.45 -12.21 6.26
C ALA A 209 20.90 -11.61 4.97
N LEU A 210 20.85 -12.39 3.89
CA LEU A 210 20.34 -11.96 2.59
C LEU A 210 18.84 -11.65 2.66
N SER A 211 18.05 -12.49 3.32
CA SER A 211 16.61 -12.29 3.52
C SER A 211 16.35 -11.03 4.34
N TRP A 212 17.13 -10.80 5.40
CA TRP A 212 17.05 -9.57 6.18
C TRP A 212 17.40 -8.33 5.35
N TRP A 213 18.42 -8.41 4.51
CA TRP A 213 18.84 -7.31 3.64
C TRP A 213 17.77 -6.98 2.59
N LEU A 214 17.29 -7.99 1.84
CA LEU A 214 16.24 -7.85 0.82
C LEU A 214 14.93 -7.30 1.38
N ALA A 215 14.47 -7.82 2.53
CA ALA A 215 13.26 -7.31 3.18
C ALA A 215 13.42 -5.84 3.61
N GLY A 216 14.64 -5.39 3.90
CA GLY A 216 14.93 -3.99 4.17
C GLY A 216 14.81 -3.09 2.95
N LEU A 217 15.26 -3.59 1.80
CA LEU A 217 15.18 -2.87 0.54
C LEU A 217 13.72 -2.73 0.09
N ALA A 218 12.95 -3.82 0.18
CA ALA A 218 11.53 -3.85 -0.20
C ALA A 218 10.63 -2.99 0.70
N LEU A 219 10.93 -2.90 2.00
CA LEU A 219 10.12 -2.13 2.97
C LEU A 219 10.56 -0.67 3.13
N ARG A 220 11.69 -0.27 2.52
CA ARG A 220 12.20 1.11 2.59
C ARG A 220 11.19 2.19 2.14
N PRO A 221 10.47 2.05 1.01
CA PRO A 221 9.54 3.10 0.54
C PRO A 221 8.37 3.36 1.49
N PHE A 222 7.89 2.34 2.22
CA PHE A 222 6.81 2.51 3.21
C PHE A 222 7.16 3.42 4.39
N GLY A 223 8.45 3.62 4.68
CA GLY A 223 8.90 4.55 5.71
C GLY A 223 8.52 6.00 5.39
N GLY A 224 8.68 6.42 4.12
CA GLY A 224 8.33 7.76 3.67
C GLY A 224 6.84 8.04 3.78
N LEU A 225 6.01 7.07 3.37
CA LEU A 225 4.54 7.14 3.48
C LEU A 225 4.08 7.36 4.93
N ARG A 226 4.65 6.60 5.88
CA ARG A 226 4.32 6.73 7.30
C ARG A 226 4.66 8.11 7.85
N THR A 227 5.82 8.64 7.49
CA THR A 227 6.26 9.97 7.96
C THR A 227 5.42 11.10 7.38
N ALA A 228 5.01 10.98 6.12
CA ALA A 228 4.18 11.98 5.45
C ALA A 228 2.75 11.98 6.01
N VAL A 229 2.13 10.80 6.18
CA VAL A 229 0.82 10.67 6.84
C VAL A 229 0.88 11.15 8.29
N ALA A 230 1.94 10.83 9.02
CA ALA A 230 2.12 11.33 10.39
C ALA A 230 2.22 12.86 10.42
N ARG A 231 2.89 13.49 9.44
CA ARG A 231 3.01 14.95 9.33
C ARG A 231 1.66 15.61 9.09
N VAL A 232 0.83 15.07 8.18
CA VAL A 232 -0.55 15.56 7.95
C VAL A 232 -1.35 15.51 9.26
N SER A 233 -1.23 14.42 10.04
CA SER A 233 -1.97 14.29 11.29
C SER A 233 -1.54 15.27 12.39
N THR A 234 -0.26 15.66 12.45
CA THR A 234 0.23 16.61 13.48
C THR A 234 0.11 18.07 13.07
N THR A 235 0.38 18.38 11.81
CA THR A 235 0.43 19.78 11.32
C THR A 235 -0.89 20.25 10.68
N ARG A 236 -1.80 19.33 10.35
CA ARG A 236 -3.01 19.59 9.52
C ARG A 236 -2.69 20.23 8.16
N ASP A 237 -1.44 20.15 7.72
CA ASP A 237 -1.03 20.65 6.41
C ASP A 237 -1.47 19.65 5.33
N LEU A 238 -2.61 19.95 4.71
CA LEU A 238 -3.21 19.15 3.63
C LEU A 238 -2.53 19.39 2.27
N SER A 239 -1.64 20.39 2.17
CA SER A 239 -0.92 20.71 0.92
C SER A 239 0.24 19.74 0.65
N THR A 240 0.65 18.97 1.65
CA THR A 240 1.68 17.94 1.50
C THR A 240 1.24 16.89 0.47
N ARG A 241 2.13 16.53 -0.45
CA ARG A 241 1.91 15.46 -1.43
C ARG A 241 2.92 14.33 -1.24
N LEU A 242 2.45 13.10 -1.45
CA LEU A 242 3.30 11.92 -1.44
C LEU A 242 4.02 11.79 -2.78
N PRO A 243 5.33 11.45 -2.78
CA PRO A 243 6.09 11.26 -4.01
C PRO A 243 5.55 10.06 -4.80
N ALA A 244 5.34 10.25 -6.10
CA ALA A 244 4.82 9.25 -7.04
C ALA A 244 5.91 8.37 -7.68
N GLU A 245 7.18 8.52 -7.29
CA GLU A 245 8.29 7.78 -7.86
C GLU A 245 8.82 6.72 -6.89
N SER A 246 8.05 5.65 -6.70
CA SER A 246 8.61 4.42 -6.14
C SER A 246 8.90 3.43 -7.29
N ARG A 247 9.83 2.50 -7.09
CA ARG A 247 10.11 1.44 -8.08
C ARG A 247 9.08 0.29 -8.05
N LEU A 248 7.96 0.49 -7.35
CA LEU A 248 6.95 -0.54 -7.05
C LEU A 248 5.56 0.03 -7.36
N GLU A 249 4.89 -0.56 -8.35
CA GLU A 249 3.57 -0.12 -8.83
C GLU A 249 2.53 -0.04 -7.71
N GLU A 250 2.56 -0.97 -6.75
CA GLU A 250 1.62 -0.99 -5.62
C GLU A 250 1.81 0.19 -4.66
N VAL A 251 3.03 0.69 -4.53
CA VAL A 251 3.33 1.85 -3.67
C VAL A 251 2.92 3.15 -4.37
N ASP A 252 3.07 3.21 -5.70
CA ASP A 252 2.62 4.36 -6.49
C ASP A 252 1.10 4.47 -6.47
N ALA A 253 0.38 3.36 -6.70
CA ALA A 253 -1.08 3.31 -6.62
C ALA A 253 -1.63 3.75 -5.25
N LEU A 254 -0.95 3.36 -4.16
CA LEU A 254 -1.33 3.81 -2.82
C LEU A 254 -1.05 5.31 -2.61
N SER A 255 0.09 5.81 -3.09
CA SER A 255 0.42 7.24 -3.04
C SER A 255 -0.59 8.09 -3.81
N GLU A 256 -1.02 7.65 -4.98
CA GLU A 256 -2.07 8.29 -5.77
C GLU A 256 -3.40 8.34 -5.03
N SER A 257 -3.85 7.21 -4.46
CA SER A 257 -5.09 7.14 -3.69
C SER A 257 -5.08 8.08 -2.49
N VAL A 258 -3.96 8.13 -1.74
CA VAL A 258 -3.82 9.04 -0.60
C VAL A 258 -3.76 10.50 -1.05
N ASN A 259 -3.06 10.81 -2.14
CA ASN A 259 -3.03 12.17 -2.70
C ASN A 259 -4.44 12.62 -3.15
N ALA A 260 -5.22 11.74 -3.77
CA ALA A 260 -6.61 12.03 -4.13
C ALA A 260 -7.50 12.27 -2.90
N MET A 261 -7.30 11.51 -1.82
CA MET A 261 -7.99 11.74 -0.55
C MET A 261 -7.59 13.10 0.07
N LEU A 262 -6.30 13.44 0.08
CA LEU A 262 -5.80 14.73 0.59
C LEU A 262 -6.37 15.90 -0.22
N ALA A 263 -6.41 15.80 -1.54
CA ALA A 263 -7.01 16.82 -2.40
C ALA A 263 -8.50 17.06 -2.12
N ARG A 264 -9.27 15.98 -1.90
CA ARG A 264 -10.69 16.08 -1.51
C ARG A 264 -10.89 16.70 -0.13
N LEU A 265 -10.01 16.38 0.82
CA LEU A 265 -10.06 16.98 2.15
C LEU A 265 -9.70 18.47 2.10
N GLU A 266 -8.69 18.84 1.31
CA GLU A 266 -8.28 20.23 1.10
C GLU A 266 -9.40 21.05 0.46
N SER A 267 -10.05 20.53 -0.59
CA SER A 267 -11.17 21.22 -1.24
C SER A 267 -12.36 21.38 -0.28
N SER A 268 -12.74 20.33 0.44
CA SER A 268 -13.83 20.39 1.42
C SER A 268 -13.53 21.34 2.58
N SER A 269 -12.29 21.38 3.05
CA SER A 269 -11.87 22.32 4.10
C SER A 269 -11.94 23.77 3.60
N ALA A 270 -11.46 24.03 2.37
CA ALA A 270 -11.50 25.36 1.78
C ALA A 270 -12.95 25.85 1.56
N GLU A 271 -13.83 24.99 1.05
CA GLU A 271 -15.27 25.28 0.90
C GLU A 271 -15.91 25.61 2.27
N THR A 272 -15.58 24.83 3.30
CA THR A 272 -16.10 25.06 4.66
C THR A 272 -15.60 26.38 5.23
N GLU A 273 -14.32 26.72 5.03
CA GLU A 273 -13.73 27.97 5.51
C GLU A 273 -14.36 29.19 4.82
N GLN A 274 -14.55 29.11 3.50
CA GLN A 274 -15.25 30.15 2.72
C GLN A 274 -16.70 30.33 3.17
N ALA A 275 -17.44 29.23 3.38
CA ALA A 275 -18.81 29.28 3.87
C ALA A 275 -18.91 29.90 5.28
N LEU A 276 -17.95 29.57 6.15
CA LEU A 276 -17.88 30.14 7.50
C LEU A 276 -17.56 31.63 7.46
N GLU A 277 -16.63 32.05 6.59
CA GLU A 277 -16.29 33.45 6.42
C GLU A 277 -17.48 34.26 5.88
N ALA A 278 -18.18 33.73 4.87
CA ALA A 278 -19.40 34.34 4.35
C ALA A 278 -20.49 34.47 5.43
N THR A 279 -20.68 33.44 6.25
CA THR A 279 -21.62 33.45 7.38
C THR A 279 -21.26 34.51 8.42
N ARG A 280 -19.96 34.64 8.75
CA ARG A 280 -19.48 35.66 9.70
C ARG A 280 -19.69 37.07 9.17
N ARG A 281 -19.38 37.32 7.89
CA ARG A 281 -19.63 38.62 7.23
C ARG A 281 -21.13 38.94 7.25
N PHE A 282 -21.98 38.00 6.83
CA PHE A 282 -23.43 38.16 6.87
C PHE A 282 -23.94 38.50 8.28
N ALA A 283 -23.49 37.80 9.32
CA ALA A 283 -23.89 38.07 10.69
C ALA A 283 -23.43 39.46 11.19
N ALA A 284 -22.22 39.87 10.81
CA ALA A 284 -21.68 41.18 11.16
C ALA A 284 -22.49 42.31 10.51
N ASP A 285 -22.79 42.18 9.22
CA ASP A 285 -23.53 43.18 8.46
C ASP A 285 -24.99 43.27 8.92
N ALA A 286 -25.66 42.12 9.10
CA ALA A 286 -27.01 42.05 9.66
C ALA A 286 -27.09 42.70 11.05
N GLY A 287 -26.10 42.46 11.90
CA GLY A 287 -26.00 43.07 13.23
C GLY A 287 -25.83 44.59 13.18
N HIS A 288 -25.10 45.12 12.18
CA HIS A 288 -24.94 46.55 11.98
C HIS A 288 -26.25 47.20 11.49
N GLU A 289 -26.88 46.60 10.48
CA GLU A 289 -28.10 47.13 9.89
C GLU A 289 -29.31 47.05 10.82
N LEU A 290 -29.35 46.09 11.76
CA LEU A 290 -30.37 46.05 12.82
C LEU A 290 -30.09 47.06 13.94
N ARG A 291 -28.83 47.41 14.21
CA ARG A 291 -28.48 48.34 15.29
C ARG A 291 -28.99 49.75 15.01
N THR A 292 -28.89 50.20 13.77
CA THR A 292 -29.33 51.54 13.35
C THR A 292 -30.81 51.79 13.67
N PRO A 293 -31.77 50.97 13.17
CA PRO A 293 -33.18 51.20 13.43
C PRO A 293 -33.56 51.01 14.89
N MET A 294 -32.94 50.04 15.57
CA MET A 294 -33.14 49.86 17.00
C MET A 294 -32.67 51.06 17.84
N THR A 295 -31.61 51.75 17.39
CA THR A 295 -31.10 52.97 18.04
C THR A 295 -32.04 54.15 17.82
N ALA A 296 -32.53 54.33 16.59
CA ALA A 296 -33.52 55.36 16.25
C ALA A 296 -34.84 55.15 17.02
N LEU A 297 -35.37 53.92 17.03
CA LEU A 297 -36.56 53.57 17.79
C LEU A 297 -36.40 53.87 19.29
N ARG A 298 -35.25 53.50 19.88
CA ARG A 298 -34.93 53.81 21.28
C ARG A 298 -34.81 55.31 21.54
N ALA A 299 -34.28 56.08 20.59
CA ALA A 299 -34.17 57.52 20.70
C ALA A 299 -35.55 58.18 20.69
N ASN A 300 -36.44 57.78 19.77
CA ASN A 300 -37.81 58.29 19.64
C ASN A 300 -38.65 57.99 20.89
N LEU A 301 -38.66 56.73 21.34
CA LEU A 301 -39.32 56.35 22.60
C LEU A 301 -38.73 57.08 23.82
N GLY A 302 -37.41 57.24 23.86
CA GLY A 302 -36.72 58.00 24.90
C GLY A 302 -37.08 59.49 24.91
N SER A 303 -37.31 60.08 23.73
CA SER A 303 -37.76 61.47 23.58
C SER A 303 -39.16 61.66 24.17
N LEU A 304 -40.09 60.75 23.86
CA LEU A 304 -41.44 60.74 24.40
C LEU A 304 -41.46 60.61 25.93
N LEU A 305 -40.58 59.77 26.49
CA LEU A 305 -40.47 59.57 27.94
C LEU A 305 -39.87 60.79 28.66
N ARG A 306 -38.85 61.43 28.07
CA ARG A 306 -38.19 62.60 28.68
C ARG A 306 -39.00 63.89 28.56
N ASN A 307 -39.88 63.99 27.57
CA ASN A 307 -40.67 65.19 27.31
C ASN A 307 -42.19 64.91 27.39
N PRO A 308 -42.73 64.62 28.59
CA PRO A 308 -44.15 64.28 28.74
C PRO A 308 -45.11 65.43 28.41
N ARG A 309 -44.61 66.67 28.29
CA ARG A 309 -45.38 67.87 27.92
C ARG A 309 -45.35 68.22 26.43
N LEU A 310 -44.82 67.35 25.57
CA LEU A 310 -44.90 67.53 24.10
C LEU A 310 -46.35 67.75 23.68
N GLY A 311 -46.55 68.67 22.73
CA GLY A 311 -47.85 68.90 22.11
C GLY A 311 -48.39 67.63 21.44
N SER A 312 -49.70 67.57 21.20
CA SER A 312 -50.35 66.42 20.53
C SER A 312 -49.68 66.09 19.20
N ASP A 313 -49.36 67.13 18.42
CA ASP A 313 -48.92 66.99 17.04
C ASP A 313 -47.47 66.51 16.98
N GLU A 314 -46.58 67.08 17.82
CA GLU A 314 -45.19 66.62 17.95
C GLU A 314 -45.11 65.19 18.50
N ARG A 315 -45.95 64.86 19.49
CA ARG A 315 -46.04 63.49 20.02
C ARG A 315 -46.45 62.51 18.93
N GLN A 316 -47.47 62.87 18.14
CA GLN A 316 -47.94 62.03 17.06
C GLN A 316 -46.85 61.84 15.99
N ALA A 317 -46.12 62.90 15.64
CA ALA A 317 -45.01 62.80 14.70
C ALA A 317 -43.92 61.81 15.18
N VAL A 318 -43.49 61.90 16.44
CA VAL A 318 -42.48 60.98 17.00
C VAL A 318 -43.00 59.53 17.09
N LEU A 319 -44.29 59.34 17.39
CA LEU A 319 -44.92 58.01 17.38
C LEU A 319 -44.97 57.43 15.97
N SER A 320 -45.36 58.22 14.97
CA SER A 320 -45.37 57.78 13.57
C SER A 320 -43.97 57.45 13.06
N GLU A 321 -42.94 58.21 13.47
CA GLU A 321 -41.54 57.89 13.15
C GLU A 321 -41.07 56.59 13.83
N ALA A 322 -41.46 56.36 15.09
CA ALA A 322 -41.17 55.11 15.78
C ALA A 322 -41.88 53.90 15.13
N GLU A 323 -43.13 54.06 14.70
CA GLU A 323 -43.89 53.03 13.99
C GLU A 323 -43.23 52.69 12.64
N ALA A 324 -42.86 53.70 11.85
CA ALA A 324 -42.16 53.51 10.59
C ALA A 324 -40.83 52.75 10.77
N GLU A 325 -40.09 53.03 11.84
CA GLU A 325 -38.82 52.36 12.12
C GLU A 325 -39.00 50.92 12.61
N ALA A 326 -40.07 50.65 13.37
CA ALA A 326 -40.45 49.29 13.75
C ALA A 326 -40.81 48.45 12.52
N GLU A 327 -41.63 48.98 11.61
CA GLU A 327 -41.97 48.29 10.36
C GLU A 327 -40.74 48.06 9.48
N ARG A 328 -39.84 49.05 9.39
CA ARG A 328 -38.56 48.91 8.67
C ARG A 328 -37.72 47.76 9.24
N THR A 329 -37.68 47.63 10.56
CA THR A 329 -36.96 46.54 11.24
C THR A 329 -37.57 45.17 10.92
N VAL A 330 -38.90 45.06 10.90
CA VAL A 330 -39.60 43.82 10.54
C VAL A 330 -39.26 43.42 9.10
N ARG A 331 -39.38 44.36 8.15
CA ARG A 331 -39.02 44.12 6.73
C ARG A 331 -37.57 43.69 6.55
N LEU A 332 -36.64 44.28 7.31
CA LEU A 332 -35.24 43.88 7.31
C LEU A 332 -35.06 42.44 7.82
N LEU A 333 -35.74 42.07 8.91
CA LEU A 333 -35.66 40.72 9.46
C LEU A 333 -36.22 39.68 8.49
N GLU A 334 -37.35 39.97 7.84
CA GLU A 334 -37.94 39.11 6.81
C GLU A 334 -36.98 38.93 5.63
N ALA A 335 -36.37 40.01 5.15
CA ALA A 335 -35.36 39.96 4.09
C ALA A 335 -34.15 39.08 4.47
N LEU A 336 -33.64 39.21 5.70
CA LEU A 336 -32.54 38.39 6.21
C LEU A 336 -32.92 36.91 6.32
N GLN A 337 -34.14 36.59 6.75
CA GLN A 337 -34.63 35.20 6.81
C GLN A 337 -34.74 34.58 5.41
N THR A 338 -35.26 35.33 4.44
CA THR A 338 -35.34 34.87 3.05
C THR A 338 -33.96 34.63 2.46
N LEU A 339 -33.00 35.54 2.69
CA LEU A 339 -31.61 35.34 2.29
C LEU A 339 -31.01 34.07 2.91
N ALA A 340 -31.18 33.87 4.21
CA ALA A 340 -30.63 32.72 4.92
C ALA A 340 -31.21 31.38 4.43
N ARG A 341 -32.52 31.32 4.13
CA ARG A 341 -33.15 30.12 3.55
C ARG A 341 -32.61 29.81 2.15
N GLY A 342 -32.40 30.85 1.34
CA GLY A 342 -31.81 30.72 0.02
C GLY A 342 -30.37 30.21 0.03
N ASP A 343 -29.53 30.73 0.94
CA ASP A 343 -28.12 30.33 1.06
C ASP A 343 -27.95 28.90 1.61
N ALA A 344 -28.88 28.45 2.45
CA ALA A 344 -28.82 27.11 3.05
C ALA A 344 -29.04 25.95 2.05
N GLY A 345 -29.39 26.25 0.79
CA GLY A 345 -29.66 25.23 -0.24
C GLY A 345 -30.74 24.23 0.18
N ALA A 346 -31.62 24.62 1.10
CA ALA A 346 -32.70 23.77 1.59
C ALA A 346 -33.57 23.33 0.41
N SER A 347 -34.19 22.16 0.49
CA SER A 347 -35.21 21.73 -0.48
C SER A 347 -36.41 22.68 -0.37
N LEU A 348 -36.36 23.79 -1.10
CA LEU A 348 -37.42 24.78 -1.16
C LEU A 348 -38.63 24.15 -1.87
N PRO A 349 -39.87 24.39 -1.40
CA PRO A 349 -41.05 23.90 -2.09
C PRO A 349 -41.10 24.49 -3.50
N ARG A 350 -41.35 23.63 -4.49
CA ARG A 350 -41.49 24.01 -5.90
C ARG A 350 -42.92 23.72 -6.31
N GLU A 351 -43.57 24.73 -6.86
CA GLU A 351 -44.96 24.69 -7.31
C GLU A 351 -45.05 25.39 -8.67
N GLU A 352 -46.02 24.98 -9.48
CA GLU A 352 -46.34 25.67 -10.73
C GLU A 352 -47.03 27.00 -10.42
N ILE A 353 -46.44 28.09 -10.90
CA ILE A 353 -46.85 29.47 -10.58
C ILE A 353 -46.97 30.25 -11.88
N GLU A 354 -48.11 30.92 -12.06
CA GLU A 354 -48.30 31.91 -13.12
C GLU A 354 -47.65 33.23 -12.68
N LEU A 355 -46.53 33.60 -13.31
CA LEU A 355 -45.75 34.78 -12.87
C LEU A 355 -46.50 36.09 -13.10
N ALA A 356 -47.37 36.16 -14.12
CA ALA A 356 -48.24 37.31 -14.36
C ALA A 356 -49.12 37.63 -13.14
N ASP A 357 -49.71 36.62 -12.50
CA ASP A 357 -50.56 36.82 -11.31
C ASP A 357 -49.78 37.42 -10.13
N LEU A 358 -48.52 36.99 -9.94
CA LEU A 358 -47.64 37.57 -8.93
C LEU A 358 -47.28 39.03 -9.24
N VAL A 359 -47.02 39.33 -10.50
CA VAL A 359 -46.71 40.69 -10.96
C VAL A 359 -47.92 41.61 -10.79
N ASP A 360 -49.12 41.16 -11.17
CA ASP A 360 -50.35 41.93 -10.99
C ASP A 360 -50.63 42.23 -9.52
N ALA A 361 -50.54 41.22 -8.65
CA ALA A 361 -50.73 41.40 -7.22
C ALA A 361 -49.69 42.37 -6.62
N ALA A 362 -48.44 42.31 -7.08
CA ALA A 362 -47.39 43.22 -6.64
C ALA A 362 -47.63 44.66 -7.12
N LEU A 363 -48.08 44.85 -8.37
CA LEU A 363 -48.45 46.16 -8.93
C LEU A 363 -49.63 46.78 -8.20
N GLU A 364 -50.65 46.01 -7.83
CA GLU A 364 -51.76 46.50 -7.01
C GLU A 364 -51.30 47.02 -5.64
N ARG A 365 -50.38 46.30 -4.98
CA ARG A 365 -49.79 46.74 -3.71
C ARG A 365 -48.94 47.99 -3.90
N ALA A 366 -48.16 48.06 -4.98
CA ALA A 366 -47.33 49.22 -5.29
C ALA A 366 -48.17 50.48 -5.57
N ARG A 367 -49.26 50.36 -6.33
CA ARG A 367 -50.22 51.45 -6.59
C ARG A 367 -50.79 52.05 -5.30
N ARG A 368 -51.04 51.24 -4.27
CA ARG A 368 -51.53 51.73 -2.97
C ARG A 368 -50.45 52.47 -2.18
N ARG A 369 -49.19 52.06 -2.28
CA ARG A 369 -48.06 52.71 -1.58
C ARG A 369 -47.58 53.97 -2.29
N HIS A 370 -47.64 53.98 -3.62
CA HIS A 370 -47.12 55.04 -4.48
C HIS A 370 -48.23 55.56 -5.40
N PRO A 371 -49.27 56.23 -4.86
CA PRO A 371 -50.45 56.64 -5.64
C PRO A 371 -50.13 57.63 -6.77
N GLU A 372 -49.02 58.37 -6.64
CA GLU A 372 -48.56 59.33 -7.63
C GLU A 372 -47.84 58.67 -8.83
N THR A 373 -47.42 57.40 -8.69
CA THR A 373 -46.65 56.69 -9.73
C THR A 373 -47.58 55.96 -10.70
N THR A 374 -47.34 56.12 -12.00
CA THR A 374 -48.08 55.38 -13.03
C THR A 374 -47.45 54.02 -13.28
N PHE A 375 -48.23 52.95 -13.18
CA PHE A 375 -47.77 51.57 -13.38
C PHE A 375 -48.43 50.93 -14.60
N ALA A 376 -47.64 50.42 -15.54
CA ALA A 376 -48.11 49.64 -16.68
C ALA A 376 -47.53 48.21 -16.68
N LEU A 377 -48.34 47.23 -17.09
CA LEU A 377 -47.93 45.85 -17.31
C LEU A 377 -48.10 45.50 -18.79
N HIS A 378 -47.03 45.00 -19.40
CA HIS A 378 -46.96 44.46 -20.74
C HIS A 378 -46.63 42.98 -20.63
N ALA A 379 -47.65 42.12 -20.59
CA ALA A 379 -47.48 40.68 -20.57
C ALA A 379 -47.87 40.09 -21.94
N SER A 380 -47.09 39.11 -22.42
CA SER A 380 -47.46 38.31 -23.59
C SER A 380 -48.75 37.51 -23.32
N GLU A 381 -49.53 37.22 -24.37
CA GLU A 381 -50.73 36.36 -24.27
C GLU A 381 -50.39 34.88 -23.99
N GLU A 382 -49.11 34.51 -24.09
CA GLU A 382 -48.64 33.15 -23.80
C GLU A 382 -48.51 32.87 -22.30
N SER A 383 -48.71 31.61 -21.89
CA SER A 383 -48.56 31.18 -20.49
C SER A 383 -47.19 31.56 -19.90
N THR A 384 -47.24 32.23 -18.75
CA THR A 384 -46.10 32.65 -17.93
C THR A 384 -45.92 31.73 -16.72
N ALA A 385 -46.36 30.47 -16.86
CA ALA A 385 -46.20 29.44 -15.84
C ALA A 385 -44.75 28.96 -15.73
N LEU A 386 -44.25 28.85 -14.51
CA LEU A 386 -42.96 28.24 -14.17
C LEU A 386 -43.01 27.48 -12.85
N GLU A 387 -42.20 26.43 -12.72
CA GLU A 387 -42.00 25.77 -11.42
C GLU A 387 -40.99 26.52 -10.57
N GLY A 388 -41.44 27.04 -9.42
CA GLY A 388 -40.62 27.86 -8.55
C GLY A 388 -41.07 27.82 -7.10
N TRP A 389 -40.32 28.53 -6.25
CA TRP A 389 -40.68 28.76 -4.87
C TRP A 389 -41.57 30.02 -4.79
N PRO A 390 -42.88 29.90 -4.45
CA PRO A 390 -43.81 31.02 -4.48
C PRO A 390 -43.33 32.25 -3.70
N ASP A 391 -42.93 32.06 -2.44
CA ASP A 391 -42.49 33.17 -1.60
C ASP A 391 -41.23 33.85 -2.16
N GLY A 392 -40.31 33.07 -2.72
CA GLY A 392 -39.07 33.59 -3.31
C GLY A 392 -39.33 34.46 -4.55
N LEU A 393 -40.24 34.02 -5.42
CA LEU A 393 -40.65 34.78 -6.61
C LEU A 393 -41.45 36.02 -6.24
N GLN A 394 -42.34 35.92 -5.25
CA GLN A 394 -43.06 37.10 -4.74
C GLN A 394 -42.08 38.15 -4.22
N VAL A 395 -41.09 37.74 -3.42
CA VAL A 395 -40.04 38.65 -2.92
C VAL A 395 -39.26 39.26 -4.08
N LEU A 396 -38.89 38.49 -5.11
CA LEU A 396 -38.19 39.00 -6.29
C LEU A 396 -38.99 40.11 -6.97
N VAL A 397 -40.26 39.84 -7.30
CA VAL A 397 -41.13 40.75 -8.03
C VAL A 397 -41.43 42.01 -7.22
N GLU A 398 -41.77 41.86 -5.95
CA GLU A 398 -42.07 43.00 -5.06
C GLU A 398 -40.86 43.91 -4.88
N ASN A 399 -39.65 43.35 -4.75
CA ASN A 399 -38.44 44.16 -4.61
C ASN A 399 -38.11 44.93 -5.89
N LEU A 400 -38.30 44.34 -7.08
CA LEU A 400 -38.07 45.05 -8.34
C LEU A 400 -39.03 46.23 -8.51
N ILE A 401 -40.33 45.99 -8.33
CA ILE A 401 -41.36 47.02 -8.53
C ILE A 401 -41.24 48.13 -7.48
N GLU A 402 -41.00 47.76 -6.21
CA GLU A 402 -40.80 48.75 -5.14
C GLU A 402 -39.52 49.57 -5.37
N ASN A 403 -38.44 48.94 -5.86
CA ASN A 403 -37.21 49.64 -6.22
C ASN A 403 -37.43 50.65 -7.34
N ALA A 404 -38.14 50.25 -8.40
CA ALA A 404 -38.48 51.12 -9.53
C ALA A 404 -39.37 52.30 -9.09
N ALA A 405 -40.40 52.05 -8.28
CA ALA A 405 -41.29 53.11 -7.79
C ALA A 405 -40.58 54.11 -6.85
N ARG A 406 -39.66 53.62 -6.02
CA ARG A 406 -38.92 54.44 -5.05
C ARG A 406 -37.84 55.31 -5.69
N HIS A 407 -37.17 54.79 -6.71
CA HIS A 407 -36.03 55.47 -7.36
C HIS A 407 -36.40 56.14 -8.69
N GLY A 408 -37.60 55.89 -9.21
CA GLY A 408 -38.20 56.65 -10.30
C GLY A 408 -38.44 58.12 -9.93
N ARG A 409 -38.83 58.92 -10.91
CA ARG A 409 -39.14 60.33 -10.68
C ARG A 409 -40.40 60.47 -9.81
N PRO A 410 -40.51 61.51 -8.98
CA PRO A 410 -41.76 61.84 -8.31
C PRO A 410 -42.88 62.05 -9.34
N GLY A 411 -43.99 61.31 -9.21
CA GLY A 411 -45.08 61.33 -10.20
C GLY A 411 -44.74 60.61 -11.51
N GLY A 412 -43.66 59.81 -11.51
CA GLY A 412 -43.10 59.17 -12.68
C GLY A 412 -43.82 57.89 -13.11
N ARG A 413 -43.10 57.08 -13.87
CA ARG A 413 -43.63 55.90 -14.55
C ARG A 413 -42.77 54.66 -14.30
N VAL A 414 -43.44 53.55 -14.01
CA VAL A 414 -42.85 52.21 -13.96
C VAL A 414 -43.55 51.32 -14.97
N GLU A 415 -42.77 50.69 -15.84
CA GLU A 415 -43.26 49.74 -16.84
C GLU A 415 -42.71 48.35 -16.53
N VAL A 416 -43.59 47.35 -16.48
CA VAL A 416 -43.21 45.95 -16.28
C VAL A 416 -43.49 45.19 -17.55
N GLU A 417 -42.49 44.49 -18.06
CA GLU A 417 -42.61 43.64 -19.24
C GLU A 417 -42.35 42.18 -18.84
N LEU A 418 -43.28 41.29 -19.19
CA LEU A 418 -43.18 39.86 -18.92
C LEU A 418 -43.32 39.08 -20.23
N GLU A 419 -42.25 38.41 -20.61
CA GLU A 419 -42.14 37.72 -21.89
C GLU A 419 -41.56 36.32 -21.74
N ARG A 420 -41.87 35.46 -22.70
CA ARG A 420 -41.23 34.15 -22.83
C ARG A 420 -39.83 34.32 -23.40
N ALA A 421 -38.87 33.61 -22.82
CA ALA A 421 -37.50 33.53 -23.31
C ALA A 421 -37.11 32.08 -23.59
N GLU A 422 -36.02 31.87 -24.33
CA GLU A 422 -35.51 30.52 -24.56
C GLU A 422 -35.19 29.83 -23.23
N GLY A 423 -35.85 28.69 -22.97
CA GLY A 423 -35.70 27.93 -21.73
C GLY A 423 -36.38 28.52 -20.48
N GLY A 424 -37.21 29.57 -20.60
CA GLY A 424 -37.71 30.27 -19.42
C GLY A 424 -38.63 31.46 -19.65
N LEU A 425 -38.61 32.39 -18.69
CA LEU A 425 -39.29 33.68 -18.73
C LEU A 425 -38.28 34.81 -18.53
N ARG A 426 -38.60 35.97 -19.08
CA ARG A 426 -37.89 37.23 -18.85
C ARG A 426 -38.86 38.24 -18.25
N LEU A 427 -38.52 38.74 -17.07
CA LEU A 427 -39.17 39.86 -16.43
C LEU A 427 -38.27 41.09 -16.55
N ALA A 428 -38.79 42.18 -17.09
CA ALA A 428 -38.14 43.49 -17.08
C ALA A 428 -38.98 44.49 -16.28
N VAL A 429 -38.31 45.32 -15.49
CA VAL A 429 -38.93 46.44 -14.78
C VAL A 429 -38.13 47.70 -15.10
N ASP A 430 -38.79 48.64 -15.78
CA ASP A 430 -38.24 49.89 -16.26
C ASP A 430 -38.74 51.05 -15.39
N ASP A 431 -37.82 51.94 -14.99
CA ASP A 431 -38.12 53.21 -14.33
C ASP A 431 -37.61 54.41 -15.13
N ASP A 432 -38.12 55.59 -14.81
CA ASP A 432 -37.73 56.88 -15.39
C ASP A 432 -36.76 57.69 -14.50
N GLY A 433 -36.12 57.02 -13.54
CA GLY A 433 -35.21 57.60 -12.54
C GLY A 433 -33.85 58.06 -13.09
N PRO A 434 -32.84 58.26 -12.21
CA PRO A 434 -31.50 58.71 -12.62
C PRO A 434 -30.63 57.61 -13.25
N GLY A 435 -31.10 56.36 -13.30
CA GLY A 435 -30.33 55.21 -13.77
C GLY A 435 -29.34 54.66 -12.72
N VAL A 436 -28.52 53.68 -13.12
CA VAL A 436 -27.56 53.00 -12.23
C VAL A 436 -26.12 53.10 -12.79
N PRO A 437 -25.21 53.83 -12.12
CA PRO A 437 -23.83 53.96 -12.58
C PRO A 437 -22.99 52.69 -12.33
N GLU A 438 -23.18 52.01 -11.19
CA GLU A 438 -22.42 50.82 -10.82
C GLU A 438 -23.27 49.54 -10.91
N ARG A 439 -23.46 49.07 -12.15
CA ARG A 439 -24.45 48.05 -12.51
C ARG A 439 -24.34 46.72 -11.75
N GLU A 440 -23.13 46.29 -11.39
CA GLU A 440 -22.93 44.99 -10.73
C GLU A 440 -22.95 45.09 -9.21
N ARG A 441 -22.41 46.19 -8.65
CA ARG A 441 -22.28 46.39 -7.20
C ARG A 441 -23.62 46.60 -6.52
N ILE A 442 -24.62 47.15 -7.22
CA ILE A 442 -25.99 47.33 -6.67
C ILE A 442 -26.69 46.03 -6.26
N PHE A 443 -26.26 44.87 -6.78
CA PHE A 443 -26.80 43.56 -6.39
C PHE A 443 -26.03 42.90 -5.23
N GLU A 444 -25.01 43.56 -4.67
CA GLU A 444 -24.32 43.11 -3.47
C GLU A 444 -25.14 43.45 -2.21
N ARG A 445 -24.99 42.65 -1.16
CA ARG A 445 -25.73 42.84 0.10
C ARG A 445 -25.30 44.15 0.75
N PHE A 446 -26.27 44.92 1.24
CA PHE A 446 -26.06 46.15 1.99
C PHE A 446 -25.39 47.28 1.20
N VAL A 447 -25.28 47.14 -0.13
CA VAL A 447 -24.81 48.22 -1.00
C VAL A 447 -25.96 49.19 -1.26
N ARG A 448 -25.66 50.48 -1.18
CA ARG A 448 -26.58 51.59 -1.44
C ARG A 448 -25.97 52.48 -2.52
N GLY A 449 -26.79 52.99 -3.44
CA GLY A 449 -26.33 53.98 -4.42
C GLY A 449 -26.03 55.33 -3.76
N GLU A 450 -25.11 56.12 -4.31
CA GLU A 450 -24.72 57.43 -3.76
C GLU A 450 -25.88 58.44 -3.64
N GLN A 451 -26.95 58.24 -4.41
CA GLN A 451 -28.17 59.06 -4.41
C GLN A 451 -29.37 58.36 -3.76
N ALA A 452 -29.20 57.13 -3.24
CA ALA A 452 -30.28 56.36 -2.66
C ALA A 452 -30.56 56.83 -1.22
N GLY A 453 -31.79 57.31 -0.97
CA GLY A 453 -32.31 57.59 0.36
C GLY A 453 -32.56 56.33 1.20
N GLU A 454 -33.60 56.33 2.02
CA GLU A 454 -33.92 55.24 2.94
C GLU A 454 -34.10 53.86 2.26
N GLY A 455 -33.29 52.88 2.67
CA GLY A 455 -33.39 51.47 2.27
C GLY A 455 -32.36 50.61 3.03
N SER A 456 -32.52 49.28 3.01
CA SER A 456 -31.59 48.33 3.67
C SER A 456 -30.44 47.87 2.76
N GLY A 457 -30.48 48.16 1.46
CA GLY A 457 -29.52 47.62 0.49
C GLY A 457 -29.62 46.10 0.27
N LEU A 458 -30.72 45.46 0.72
CA LEU A 458 -30.93 44.03 0.55
C LEU A 458 -31.86 43.65 -0.61
N GLY A 459 -32.67 44.58 -1.11
CA GLY A 459 -33.73 44.27 -2.08
C GLY A 459 -33.19 43.70 -3.39
N LEU A 460 -32.22 44.36 -4.01
CA LEU A 460 -31.61 43.86 -5.26
C LEU A 460 -30.72 42.64 -5.02
N ALA A 461 -30.08 42.53 -3.85
CA ALA A 461 -29.35 41.30 -3.48
C ALA A 461 -30.29 40.09 -3.38
N LEU A 462 -31.50 40.28 -2.84
CA LEU A 462 -32.57 39.27 -2.84
C LEU A 462 -32.99 38.93 -4.27
N VAL A 463 -33.25 39.91 -5.13
CA VAL A 463 -33.59 39.67 -6.55
C VAL A 463 -32.56 38.76 -7.22
N ARG A 464 -31.26 39.07 -7.10
CA ARG A 464 -30.20 38.25 -7.72
C ARG A 464 -30.12 36.85 -7.12
N GLN A 465 -30.29 36.71 -5.80
CA GLN A 465 -30.31 35.40 -5.16
C GLN A 465 -31.51 34.56 -5.62
N GLN A 466 -32.71 35.14 -5.63
CA GLN A 466 -33.93 34.46 -6.04
C GLN A 466 -33.88 34.08 -7.52
N ALA A 467 -33.37 34.95 -8.40
CA ALA A 467 -33.14 34.60 -9.81
C ALA A 467 -32.24 33.37 -9.95
N ARG A 468 -31.11 33.34 -9.23
CA ARG A 468 -30.16 32.20 -9.24
C ARG A 468 -30.78 30.91 -8.70
N LEU A 469 -31.56 30.98 -7.61
CA LEU A 469 -32.28 29.83 -7.07
C LEU A 469 -33.27 29.23 -8.10
N HIS A 470 -33.80 30.05 -9.00
CA HIS A 470 -34.69 29.65 -10.07
C HIS A 470 -33.95 29.36 -11.39
N GLY A 471 -32.66 29.03 -11.34
CA GLY A 471 -31.85 28.67 -12.51
C GLY A 471 -31.59 29.85 -13.47
N GLY A 472 -31.77 31.06 -12.97
CA GLY A 472 -31.80 32.30 -13.71
C GLY A 472 -30.69 33.29 -13.34
N GLU A 473 -30.83 34.51 -13.82
CA GLU A 473 -29.88 35.61 -13.59
C GLU A 473 -30.60 36.95 -13.60
N ALA A 474 -30.07 37.92 -12.85
CA ALA A 474 -30.57 39.29 -12.80
C ALA A 474 -29.46 40.28 -13.15
N TRP A 475 -29.77 41.29 -13.97
CA TRP A 475 -28.84 42.34 -14.37
C TRP A 475 -29.58 43.66 -14.63
N VAL A 476 -28.85 44.75 -14.86
CA VAL A 476 -29.43 46.08 -15.12
C VAL A 476 -28.94 46.66 -16.45
N ALA A 477 -29.88 47.19 -17.23
CA ALA A 477 -29.67 47.91 -18.48
C ALA A 477 -30.15 49.37 -18.34
N ASP A 478 -29.92 50.19 -19.36
CA ASP A 478 -30.55 51.51 -19.43
C ASP A 478 -32.00 51.35 -19.90
N SER A 479 -32.92 52.09 -19.29
CA SER A 479 -34.33 52.10 -19.66
C SER A 479 -34.61 53.09 -20.79
N GLU A 480 -35.56 52.75 -21.66
CA GLU A 480 -36.06 53.66 -22.70
C GLU A 480 -36.84 54.85 -22.10
N LEU A 481 -37.28 54.73 -20.85
CA LEU A 481 -37.87 55.82 -20.06
C LEU A 481 -36.80 56.81 -19.54
N GLY A 482 -35.51 56.51 -19.73
CA GLY A 482 -34.37 57.33 -19.33
C GLY A 482 -33.81 57.02 -17.94
N GLY A 483 -34.36 56.02 -17.24
CA GLY A 483 -33.87 55.53 -15.95
C GLY A 483 -33.18 54.16 -16.05
N ALA A 484 -33.47 53.26 -15.10
CA ALA A 484 -32.90 51.91 -15.08
C ALA A 484 -33.89 50.85 -15.57
N ARG A 485 -33.35 49.82 -16.24
CA ARG A 485 -34.08 48.63 -16.67
C ARG A 485 -33.55 47.40 -15.96
N PHE A 486 -34.26 46.90 -14.95
CA PHE A 486 -33.90 45.69 -14.23
C PHE A 486 -34.44 44.46 -14.96
N LEU A 487 -33.54 43.56 -15.35
CA LEU A 487 -33.86 42.37 -16.13
C LEU A 487 -33.61 41.12 -15.30
N VAL A 488 -34.57 40.20 -15.30
CA VAL A 488 -34.48 38.89 -14.67
C VAL A 488 -34.87 37.82 -15.67
N ARG A 489 -33.97 36.85 -15.86
CA ARG A 489 -34.27 35.59 -16.55
C ARG A 489 -34.53 34.52 -15.50
N LEU A 490 -35.59 33.74 -15.67
CA LEU A 490 -35.94 32.59 -14.82
C LEU A 490 -36.04 31.35 -15.70
N ALA A 491 -35.47 30.22 -15.26
CA ALA A 491 -35.60 28.97 -16.01
C ALA A 491 -37.01 28.38 -15.82
N ARG A 492 -37.58 27.82 -16.88
CA ARG A 492 -38.78 26.98 -16.78
C ARG A 492 -38.31 25.66 -16.16
N GLY A 493 -38.76 25.34 -14.94
CA GLY A 493 -38.34 24.14 -14.23
C GLY A 493 -38.37 22.92 -15.15
N ALA A 494 -37.29 22.14 -15.14
CA ALA A 494 -37.21 20.93 -15.93
C ALA A 494 -38.29 19.97 -15.41
N SER A 495 -39.29 19.67 -16.25
CA SER A 495 -40.22 18.58 -16.01
C SER A 495 -39.41 17.32 -15.75
N ASN A 496 -39.33 16.92 -14.48
CA ASN A 496 -38.57 15.77 -14.05
C ASN A 496 -39.37 14.51 -14.41
N GLY A 497 -39.41 14.17 -15.72
CA GLY A 497 -40.33 13.18 -16.28
C GLY A 497 -39.74 12.19 -17.29
N GLU A 498 -38.60 12.45 -17.96
CA GLU A 498 -38.16 11.58 -19.08
C GLU A 498 -36.66 11.22 -19.11
N ALA A 499 -35.98 11.13 -17.95
CA ALA A 499 -34.56 10.71 -17.90
C ALA A 499 -34.31 9.36 -17.18
N GLN A 500 -35.33 8.50 -17.03
CA GLN A 500 -35.16 7.12 -16.51
C GLN A 500 -35.97 6.09 -17.31
N SER A 501 -35.72 5.96 -18.61
CA SER A 501 -36.07 4.75 -19.37
C SER A 501 -35.32 4.70 -20.70
N SER A 502 -33.99 4.55 -20.66
CA SER A 502 -33.25 4.04 -21.82
C SER A 502 -31.87 3.51 -21.46
N VAL A 503 -31.77 2.62 -20.46
CA VAL A 503 -30.62 1.70 -20.37
C VAL A 503 -31.08 0.37 -19.77
N VAL A 504 -31.92 -0.38 -20.48
CA VAL A 504 -32.00 -1.85 -20.34
C VAL A 504 -32.28 -2.48 -21.70
N GLY A 505 -31.25 -3.11 -22.26
CA GLY A 505 -31.32 -4.31 -23.09
C GLY A 505 -31.13 -4.16 -24.60
N PRO A 506 -30.76 -5.25 -25.32
CA PRO A 506 -30.37 -6.59 -24.85
C PRO A 506 -28.85 -6.81 -24.80
#